data_AF-A0A7V9Z714-F1
#
_entry.id   AF-A0A7V9Z714-F1
#
_cell.length_a   1.000
_cell.length_b   1.000
_cell.length_c   1.000
_cell.angle_alpha   90.00
_cell.angle_beta   90.00
_cell.angle_gamma   90.00
#
_symmetry.space_group_name_H-M   'P 1'
#
loop_
_entity.id
_entity.type
_entity.pdbx_description
1 polymer ?
#
loop_
_entity_poly.entity_id
_entity_poly.type
_entity_poly.pdbx_seq_one_letter_code
_entity_poly.pdbx_strand_id
1 'polypeptide(L)'
;MEAKPIVKQAAEVYIKHTEKDFIGLIVHGSAMKGGFISGSSDIDFQLYLKESAFDENGRLPLELSLAIHRDLAKINPYPFSYIQCRALSSKLPDGYVGPIPGAYHLVAGRLPVNEATNEQLKQSAINALRNLTPVPKYLNNLLDHGKERLSRMIRLLCTQVSPVVYQVLSIEQEDAVKVWQMPKNEAIKLLPDEEMKAYAERFYEHAKRYYSNETSIEDALKLIENGVAFFKSVQLWYKRAD
;
A
#
# COMPACT_ATOMS: atom_id res chain seq x y z
N MET A 1 -0.09 0.75 20.08
CA MET A 1 0.01 1.07 18.64
C MET A 1 -0.95 2.19 18.36
N GLU A 2 -0.43 3.28 17.81
CA GLU A 2 -1.10 4.54 17.50
C GLU A 2 -2.35 4.36 16.62
N ALA A 3 -2.36 3.35 15.74
CA ALA A 3 -3.50 3.05 14.86
C ALA A 3 -4.73 2.43 15.56
N LYS A 4 -4.58 1.80 16.75
CA LYS A 4 -5.64 0.97 17.36
C LYS A 4 -6.99 1.71 17.53
N PRO A 5 -7.05 2.96 18.02
CA PRO A 5 -8.31 3.67 18.19
C PRO A 5 -9.02 3.97 16.86
N ILE A 6 -8.25 4.33 15.82
CA ILE A 6 -8.79 4.63 14.49
C ILE A 6 -9.28 3.33 13.83
N VAL A 7 -8.50 2.25 13.97
CA VAL A 7 -8.87 0.93 13.45
C VAL A 7 -10.19 0.45 14.03
N LYS A 8 -10.37 0.59 15.35
CA LYS A 8 -11.60 0.20 16.03
C LYS A 8 -12.81 0.99 15.50
N GLN A 9 -12.70 2.32 15.42
CA GLN A 9 -13.78 3.18 14.95
C GLN A 9 -14.15 2.88 13.48
N ALA A 10 -13.16 2.72 12.60
CA ALA A 10 -13.39 2.37 11.21
C ALA A 10 -14.07 0.99 11.08
N ALA A 11 -13.63 0.00 11.87
CA ALA A 11 -14.24 -1.33 11.90
C ALA A 11 -15.72 -1.28 12.32
N GLU A 12 -16.06 -0.50 13.36
CA GLU A 12 -17.44 -0.29 13.78
C GLU A 12 -18.31 0.28 12.65
N VAL A 13 -17.79 1.25 11.88
CA VAL A 13 -18.48 1.79 10.70
C VAL A 13 -18.71 0.71 9.64
N TYR A 14 -17.68 -0.03 9.24
CA TYR A 14 -17.83 -1.06 8.21
C TYR A 14 -18.82 -2.14 8.63
N ILE A 15 -18.68 -2.69 9.84
CA ILE A 15 -19.54 -3.76 10.35
C ILE A 15 -20.99 -3.31 10.44
N LYS A 16 -21.25 -2.11 10.97
CA LYS A 16 -22.60 -1.54 11.08
C LYS A 16 -23.32 -1.49 9.74
N HIS A 17 -22.64 -1.03 8.69
CA HIS A 17 -23.25 -0.84 7.38
C HIS A 17 -23.34 -2.12 6.56
N THR A 18 -22.52 -3.13 6.84
CA THR A 18 -22.47 -4.38 6.07
C THR A 18 -22.92 -5.62 6.85
N GLU A 19 -23.53 -5.48 8.02
CA GLU A 19 -23.82 -6.57 8.97
C GLU A 19 -24.38 -7.85 8.32
N LYS A 20 -25.35 -7.72 7.41
CA LYS A 20 -26.02 -8.85 6.74
C LYS A 20 -25.09 -9.68 5.85
N ASP A 21 -24.11 -9.03 5.24
CA ASP A 21 -23.20 -9.64 4.26
C ASP A 21 -21.76 -9.75 4.79
N PHE A 22 -21.50 -9.30 6.01
CA PHE A 22 -20.18 -9.27 6.60
C PHE A 22 -19.60 -10.68 6.76
N ILE A 23 -18.34 -10.85 6.34
CA ILE A 23 -17.58 -12.09 6.55
C ILE A 23 -16.35 -11.84 7.41
N GLY A 24 -15.58 -10.82 7.09
CA GLY A 24 -14.39 -10.48 7.83
C GLY A 24 -13.78 -9.15 7.46
N LEU A 25 -12.98 -8.62 8.37
CA LEU A 25 -12.24 -7.38 8.18
C LEU A 25 -10.80 -7.61 8.64
N ILE A 26 -9.85 -7.34 7.75
CA ILE A 26 -8.43 -7.30 8.10
C ILE A 26 -7.89 -5.89 7.97
N VAL A 27 -6.86 -5.58 8.75
CA VAL A 27 -6.01 -4.40 8.60
C VAL A 27 -4.60 -4.84 8.23
N HIS A 28 -3.97 -4.15 7.29
CA HIS A 28 -2.62 -4.45 6.81
C HIS A 28 -1.81 -3.17 6.55
N GLY A 29 -0.65 -3.32 5.90
CA GLY A 29 0.18 -2.18 5.49
C GLY A 29 1.08 -1.63 6.60
N SER A 30 1.58 -0.41 6.40
CA SER A 30 2.60 0.17 7.30
C SER A 30 2.08 0.46 8.72
N ALA A 31 0.77 0.65 8.88
CA ALA A 31 0.14 0.82 10.19
C ALA A 31 0.33 -0.41 11.11
N MET A 32 0.50 -1.60 10.51
CA MET A 32 0.72 -2.86 11.25
C MET A 32 2.19 -3.28 11.26
N LYS A 33 2.86 -3.22 10.11
CA LYS A 33 4.23 -3.74 9.94
C LYS A 33 5.33 -2.83 10.50
N GLY A 34 4.99 -1.59 10.84
CA GLY A 34 5.99 -0.57 11.18
C GLY A 34 6.60 0.10 9.93
N GLY A 35 7.51 1.05 10.17
CA GLY A 35 8.03 1.92 9.11
C GLY A 35 6.97 2.93 8.59
N PHE A 36 5.99 3.27 9.44
CA PHE A 36 5.01 4.33 9.18
C PHE A 36 5.69 5.69 9.05
N ILE A 37 5.15 6.54 8.16
CA ILE A 37 5.53 7.94 8.01
C ILE A 37 4.29 8.80 8.28
N SER A 38 4.35 9.63 9.32
CA SER A 38 3.29 10.59 9.66
C SER A 38 2.91 11.44 8.46
N GLY A 39 1.62 11.66 8.23
CA GLY A 39 1.10 12.41 7.07
C GLY A 39 1.13 11.67 5.73
N SER A 40 1.87 10.55 5.63
CA SER A 40 2.03 9.80 4.37
C SER A 40 1.37 8.43 4.37
N SER A 41 1.52 7.70 5.47
CA SER A 41 1.05 6.31 5.62
C SER A 41 -0.46 6.26 5.84
N ASP A 42 -1.08 5.19 5.36
CA ASP A 42 -2.52 4.94 5.51
C ASP A 42 -2.81 3.87 6.56
N ILE A 43 -4.08 3.76 6.89
CA ILE A 43 -4.66 2.56 7.51
C ILE A 43 -5.38 1.78 6.41
N ASP A 44 -4.78 0.66 6.00
CA ASP A 44 -5.27 -0.15 4.89
C ASP A 44 -6.15 -1.31 5.38
N PHE A 45 -7.39 -1.35 4.92
CA PHE A 45 -8.35 -2.42 5.21
C PHE A 45 -8.66 -3.27 3.98
N GLN A 46 -8.94 -4.54 4.22
CA GLN A 46 -9.71 -5.37 3.30
C GLN A 46 -10.97 -5.87 4.01
N LEU A 47 -12.12 -5.52 3.45
CA LEU A 47 -13.45 -5.88 3.93
C LEU A 47 -14.01 -6.99 3.06
N TYR A 48 -14.13 -8.19 3.62
CA TYR A 48 -14.70 -9.34 2.93
C TYR A 48 -16.19 -9.45 3.19
N LEU A 49 -16.96 -9.51 2.11
CA LEU A 49 -18.42 -9.58 2.11
C LEU A 49 -18.91 -10.74 1.24
N LYS A 50 -20.14 -11.18 1.47
CA LYS A 50 -20.82 -12.14 0.59
C LYS A 50 -20.98 -11.56 -0.82
N GLU A 51 -21.03 -12.45 -1.81
CA GLU A 51 -21.31 -12.08 -3.21
C GLU A 51 -22.58 -11.22 -3.36
N SER A 52 -23.60 -11.46 -2.51
CA SER A 52 -24.86 -10.70 -2.48
C SER A 52 -24.73 -9.22 -2.15
N ALA A 53 -23.59 -8.78 -1.60
CA ALA A 53 -23.34 -7.37 -1.30
C ALA A 53 -22.96 -6.54 -2.53
N PHE A 54 -22.67 -7.18 -3.66
CA PHE A 54 -22.13 -6.53 -4.85
C PHE A 54 -23.11 -6.57 -6.01
N ASP A 55 -23.02 -5.56 -6.88
CA ASP A 55 -23.69 -5.55 -8.18
C ASP A 55 -22.98 -6.48 -9.19
N GLU A 56 -23.55 -6.56 -10.40
CA GLU A 56 -23.00 -7.34 -11.52
C GLU A 56 -21.59 -6.91 -11.97
N ASN A 57 -21.14 -5.72 -11.58
CA ASN A 57 -19.82 -5.18 -11.87
C ASN A 57 -18.86 -5.36 -10.67
N GLY A 58 -19.28 -6.06 -9.62
CA GLY A 58 -18.48 -6.29 -8.42
C GLY A 58 -18.33 -5.04 -7.54
N ARG A 59 -19.27 -4.09 -7.60
CA ARG A 59 -19.28 -2.85 -6.81
C ARG A 59 -20.32 -2.91 -5.71
N LEU A 60 -20.04 -2.26 -4.58
CA LEU A 60 -21.05 -2.04 -3.56
C LEU A 60 -22.12 -1.07 -4.09
N PRO A 61 -23.39 -1.20 -3.67
CA PRO A 61 -24.41 -0.20 -3.92
C PRO A 61 -23.92 1.21 -3.57
N LEU A 62 -24.27 2.19 -4.40
CA LEU A 62 -23.80 3.57 -4.23
C LEU A 62 -24.27 4.13 -2.88
N GLU A 63 -25.52 3.88 -2.52
CA GLU A 63 -26.14 4.34 -1.28
C GLU A 63 -25.39 3.82 -0.05
N LEU A 64 -24.98 2.56 -0.09
CA LEU A 64 -24.17 1.92 0.95
C LEU A 64 -22.80 2.60 1.05
N SER A 65 -22.14 2.79 -0.10
CA SER A 65 -20.82 3.45 -0.15
C SER A 65 -20.87 4.89 0.38
N LEU A 66 -21.92 5.64 0.04
CA LEU A 66 -22.14 7.01 0.54
C LEU A 66 -22.42 7.02 2.06
N ALA A 67 -23.20 6.06 2.57
CA ALA A 67 -23.49 5.94 4.00
C ALA A 67 -22.23 5.63 4.81
N ILE A 68 -21.42 4.67 4.35
CA ILE A 68 -20.11 4.34 4.94
C ILE A 68 -19.21 5.58 4.93
N HIS A 69 -19.10 6.27 3.79
CA HIS A 69 -18.21 7.44 3.68
C HIS A 69 -18.62 8.57 4.64
N ARG A 70 -19.91 8.85 4.79
CA ARG A 70 -20.41 9.87 5.74
C ARG A 70 -20.04 9.56 7.19
N ASP A 71 -20.02 8.29 7.58
CA ASP A 71 -19.64 7.90 8.94
C ASP A 71 -18.10 7.86 9.10
N LEU A 72 -17.36 7.42 8.09
CA LEU A 72 -15.89 7.48 8.09
C LEU A 72 -15.36 8.93 8.17
N ALA A 73 -16.02 9.89 7.51
CA ALA A 73 -15.65 11.31 7.52
C ALA A 73 -15.68 11.95 8.93
N LYS A 74 -16.29 11.28 9.91
CA LYS A 74 -16.32 11.73 11.32
C LYS A 74 -15.09 11.29 12.12
N ILE A 75 -14.27 10.40 11.56
CA ILE A 75 -13.08 9.85 12.21
C ILE A 75 -11.87 10.68 11.78
N ASN A 76 -11.11 11.20 12.74
CA ASN A 76 -9.82 11.83 12.45
C ASN A 76 -8.77 10.74 12.17
N PRO A 77 -8.18 10.67 10.95
CA PRO A 77 -7.18 9.66 10.62
C PRO A 77 -5.78 10.00 11.15
N TYR A 78 -5.51 11.22 11.64
CA TYR A 78 -4.17 11.63 12.06
C TYR A 78 -3.60 10.67 13.14
N PRO A 79 -2.31 10.26 13.02
CA PRO A 79 -1.27 10.78 12.12
C PRO A 79 -1.19 10.12 10.74
N PHE A 80 -2.16 9.27 10.39
CA PHE A 80 -2.26 8.66 9.07
C PHE A 80 -2.91 9.64 8.08
N SER A 81 -2.60 9.47 6.79
CA SER A 81 -3.16 10.29 5.72
C SER A 81 -4.61 9.91 5.45
N TYR A 82 -4.90 8.60 5.34
CA TYR A 82 -6.24 8.10 5.03
C TYR A 82 -6.63 6.84 5.81
N ILE A 83 -7.93 6.64 5.94
CA ILE A 83 -8.55 5.33 6.15
C ILE A 83 -8.89 4.80 4.75
N GLN A 84 -8.21 3.74 4.31
CA GLN A 84 -8.41 3.11 3.02
C GLN A 84 -9.05 1.74 3.19
N CYS A 85 -9.99 1.38 2.33
CA CYS A 85 -10.61 0.06 2.39
C CYS A 85 -10.90 -0.46 0.99
N ARG A 86 -10.51 -1.71 0.75
CA ARG A 86 -10.94 -2.48 -0.41
C ARG A 86 -12.04 -3.46 0.00
N ALA A 87 -13.25 -3.25 -0.51
CA ALA A 87 -14.30 -4.25 -0.40
C ALA A 87 -14.01 -5.40 -1.37
N LEU A 88 -14.13 -6.63 -0.88
CA LEU A 88 -13.81 -7.86 -1.59
C LEU A 88 -14.96 -8.85 -1.44
N SER A 89 -15.35 -9.47 -2.54
CA SER A 89 -16.30 -10.59 -2.53
C SER A 89 -15.64 -11.85 -1.93
N SER A 90 -16.45 -12.73 -1.34
CA SER A 90 -16.04 -14.08 -0.95
C SER A 90 -15.57 -14.92 -2.13
N LYS A 91 -15.96 -14.56 -3.35
CA LYS A 91 -15.52 -15.19 -4.60
C LYS A 91 -14.59 -14.23 -5.33
N LEU A 92 -13.30 -14.50 -5.22
CA LEU A 92 -12.26 -13.71 -5.86
C LEU A 92 -11.85 -14.29 -7.23
N PRO A 93 -11.31 -13.47 -8.13
CA PRO A 93 -10.79 -13.95 -9.41
C PRO A 93 -9.70 -15.00 -9.24
N ASP A 94 -9.58 -15.90 -10.22
CA ASP A 94 -8.48 -16.85 -10.29
C ASP A 94 -7.12 -16.13 -10.28
N GLY A 95 -6.16 -16.71 -9.55
CA GLY A 95 -4.84 -16.11 -9.37
C GLY A 95 -4.79 -14.95 -8.37
N TYR A 96 -5.87 -14.65 -7.65
CA TYR A 96 -5.82 -13.71 -6.53
C TYR A 96 -4.80 -14.17 -5.48
N VAL A 97 -3.86 -13.28 -5.16
CA VAL A 97 -2.88 -13.50 -4.08
C VAL A 97 -3.50 -13.03 -2.77
N GLY A 98 -3.65 -13.97 -1.83
CA GLY A 98 -4.25 -13.74 -0.52
C GLY A 98 -3.50 -12.74 0.37
N PRO A 99 -4.03 -12.43 1.56
CA PRO A 99 -3.27 -11.72 2.58
C PRO A 99 -1.98 -12.47 2.93
N ILE A 100 -0.92 -11.72 3.19
CA ILE A 100 0.39 -12.31 3.47
C ILE A 100 0.45 -12.73 4.93
N PRO A 101 0.80 -13.99 5.26
CA PRO A 101 0.87 -14.45 6.64
C PRO A 101 1.74 -13.53 7.50
N GLY A 102 1.23 -13.16 8.69
CA GLY A 102 1.93 -12.29 9.64
C GLY A 102 2.05 -10.81 9.23
N ALA A 103 1.54 -10.41 8.06
CA ALA A 103 1.57 -9.02 7.57
C ALA A 103 0.21 -8.30 7.64
N TYR A 104 -0.77 -8.92 8.32
CA TYR A 104 -2.10 -8.37 8.58
C TYR A 104 -2.59 -8.77 9.97
N HIS A 105 -3.64 -8.11 10.45
CA HIS A 105 -4.42 -8.55 11.60
C HIS A 105 -5.88 -8.72 11.23
N LEU A 106 -6.48 -9.83 11.68
CA LEU A 106 -7.92 -10.02 11.65
C LEU A 106 -8.56 -9.14 12.73
N VAL A 107 -9.29 -8.11 12.30
CA VAL A 107 -9.94 -7.15 13.18
C VAL A 107 -11.29 -7.69 13.65
N ALA A 108 -12.04 -8.33 12.74
CA ALA A 108 -13.33 -8.93 13.03
C ALA A 108 -13.69 -10.04 12.03
N GLY A 109 -14.57 -10.96 12.43
CA GLY A 109 -15.06 -12.04 11.58
C GLY A 109 -14.02 -13.13 11.33
N ARG A 110 -13.90 -13.59 10.08
CA ARG A 110 -12.95 -14.62 9.65
C ARG A 110 -12.30 -14.25 8.31
N LEU A 111 -11.15 -14.83 8.02
CA LEU A 111 -10.57 -14.74 6.69
C LEU A 111 -11.25 -15.77 5.76
N PRO A 112 -11.88 -15.37 4.63
CA PRO A 112 -12.56 -16.32 3.76
C PRO A 112 -11.70 -16.86 2.61
N VAL A 113 -10.43 -16.48 2.56
CA VAL A 113 -9.48 -16.86 1.51
C VAL A 113 -8.21 -17.40 2.12
N ASN A 114 -7.49 -18.21 1.36
CA ASN A 114 -6.18 -18.68 1.81
C ASN A 114 -5.20 -17.51 1.83
N GLU A 115 -4.25 -17.58 2.77
CA GLU A 115 -3.11 -16.66 2.79
C GLU A 115 -2.19 -16.91 1.57
N ALA A 116 -1.40 -15.90 1.21
CA ALA A 116 -0.44 -16.01 0.11
C ALA A 116 0.68 -17.01 0.44
N THR A 117 1.03 -17.85 -0.53
CA THR A 117 2.23 -18.70 -0.43
C THR A 117 3.48 -17.93 -0.86
N ASN A 118 4.65 -18.45 -0.48
CA ASN A 118 5.94 -17.92 -0.89
C ASN A 118 6.06 -17.84 -2.43
N GLU A 119 5.67 -18.90 -3.13
CA GLU A 119 5.72 -19.01 -4.59
C GLU A 119 4.80 -17.99 -5.26
N GLN A 120 3.60 -17.78 -4.71
CA GLN A 120 2.68 -16.77 -5.22
C GLN A 120 3.26 -15.36 -5.09
N LEU A 121 3.94 -15.05 -3.97
CA LEU A 121 4.59 -13.76 -3.78
C LEU A 121 5.76 -13.56 -4.73
N LYS A 122 6.59 -14.58 -4.94
CA LYS A 122 7.69 -14.54 -5.92
C LYS A 122 7.18 -14.33 -7.33
N GLN A 123 6.17 -15.10 -7.74
CA GLN A 123 5.58 -14.96 -9.08
C GLN A 123 4.91 -13.60 -9.28
N SER A 124 4.22 -13.08 -8.25
CA SER A 124 3.64 -11.73 -8.26
C SER A 124 4.72 -10.66 -8.41
N ALA A 125 5.85 -10.80 -7.70
CA ALA A 125 6.98 -9.88 -7.79
C ALA A 125 7.62 -9.88 -9.18
N ILE A 126 7.88 -11.07 -9.75
CA ILE A 126 8.38 -11.21 -11.13
C ILE A 126 7.45 -10.49 -12.12
N ASN A 127 6.15 -10.73 -12.02
CA ASN A 127 5.16 -10.10 -12.91
C ASN A 127 5.13 -8.57 -12.73
N ALA A 128 5.26 -8.07 -11.50
CA ALA A 128 5.27 -6.64 -11.23
C ALA A 128 6.54 -5.96 -11.77
N LEU A 129 7.71 -6.55 -11.54
CA LEU A 129 8.99 -5.98 -11.95
C LEU A 129 9.22 -6.05 -13.46
N ARG A 130 8.74 -7.10 -14.13
CA ARG A 130 8.71 -7.18 -15.60
C ARG A 130 7.95 -6.01 -16.23
N ASN A 131 6.89 -5.54 -15.57
CA ASN A 131 6.03 -4.45 -16.03
C ASN A 131 6.41 -3.08 -15.42
N LEU A 132 7.53 -2.98 -14.69
CA LEU A 132 7.93 -1.74 -14.05
C LEU A 132 8.25 -0.67 -15.08
N THR A 133 7.57 0.48 -14.97
CA THR A 133 7.86 1.68 -15.76
C THR A 133 8.72 2.64 -14.94
N PRO A 134 9.99 2.88 -15.30
CA PRO A 134 10.89 3.67 -14.46
C PRO A 134 10.50 5.13 -14.27
N VAL A 135 9.81 5.70 -15.27
CA VAL A 135 9.24 7.05 -15.19
C VAL A 135 7.72 6.93 -15.28
N PRO A 136 6.99 6.94 -14.15
CA PRO A 136 5.54 6.81 -14.16
C PRO A 136 4.87 7.91 -14.99
N LYS A 137 3.85 7.53 -15.80
CA LYS A 137 3.18 8.44 -16.74
C LYS A 137 2.58 9.69 -16.09
N TYR A 138 2.16 9.60 -14.82
CA TYR A 138 1.58 10.75 -14.11
C TYR A 138 2.60 11.88 -13.86
N LEU A 139 3.91 11.61 -13.95
CA LEU A 139 4.95 12.64 -13.85
C LEU A 139 4.99 13.58 -15.06
N ASN A 140 4.30 13.26 -16.15
CA ASN A 140 4.11 14.21 -17.26
C ASN A 140 3.39 15.49 -16.81
N ASN A 141 2.68 15.44 -15.68
CA ASN A 141 1.97 16.58 -15.10
C ASN A 141 2.87 17.47 -14.22
N LEU A 142 4.19 17.26 -14.19
CA LEU A 142 5.11 18.13 -13.43
C LEU A 142 5.17 19.56 -13.96
N LEU A 143 4.72 19.78 -15.20
CA LEU A 143 4.58 21.12 -15.77
C LEU A 143 3.36 21.87 -15.24
N ASP A 144 2.44 21.18 -14.55
CA ASP A 144 1.26 21.78 -13.95
C ASP A 144 1.55 22.29 -12.53
N HIS A 145 0.98 23.44 -12.16
CA HIS A 145 1.10 24.03 -10.82
C HIS A 145 -0.28 24.34 -10.18
N GLY A 146 -0.35 24.29 -8.85
CA GLY A 146 -1.54 24.61 -8.04
C GLY A 146 -2.36 23.40 -7.56
N LYS A 147 -3.36 23.66 -6.69
CA LYS A 147 -4.35 22.69 -6.15
C LYS A 147 -3.76 21.32 -5.74
N GLU A 148 -2.68 21.33 -4.95
CA GLU A 148 -2.04 20.12 -4.39
C GLU A 148 -1.52 19.09 -5.41
N ARG A 149 -1.37 19.49 -6.68
CA ARG A 149 -0.93 18.58 -7.76
C ARG A 149 0.40 17.90 -7.44
N LEU A 150 1.38 18.65 -6.94
CA LEU A 150 2.68 18.11 -6.53
C LEU A 150 2.51 17.09 -5.40
N SER A 151 1.80 17.44 -4.32
CA SER A 151 1.52 16.54 -3.19
C SER A 151 0.87 15.23 -3.65
N ARG A 152 -0.09 15.29 -4.58
CA ARG A 152 -0.72 14.09 -5.16
C ARG A 152 0.27 13.23 -5.95
N MET A 153 1.17 13.82 -6.72
CA MET A 153 2.22 13.07 -7.43
C MET A 153 3.19 12.41 -6.45
N ILE A 154 3.62 13.14 -5.41
CA ILE A 154 4.48 12.58 -4.35
C ILE A 154 3.79 11.41 -3.64
N ARG A 155 2.49 11.55 -3.37
CA ARG A 155 1.70 10.49 -2.76
C ARG A 155 1.64 9.23 -3.62
N LEU A 156 1.33 9.38 -4.91
CA LEU A 156 1.34 8.26 -5.86
C LEU A 156 2.71 7.60 -5.96
N LEU A 157 3.79 8.39 -5.92
CA LEU A 157 5.14 7.85 -5.95
C LEU A 157 5.44 7.04 -4.68
N CYS A 158 5.02 7.52 -3.50
CA CYS A 158 5.18 6.80 -2.24
C CYS A 158 4.45 5.45 -2.24
N THR A 159 3.27 5.35 -2.86
CA THR A 159 2.54 4.07 -2.96
C THR A 159 3.17 3.09 -3.95
N GLN A 160 4.09 3.53 -4.80
CA GLN A 160 4.80 2.68 -5.77
C GLN A 160 6.19 2.26 -5.30
N VAL A 161 6.96 3.17 -4.70
CA VAL A 161 8.33 2.87 -4.24
C VAL A 161 8.34 1.77 -3.18
N SER A 162 7.42 1.81 -2.20
CA SER A 162 7.40 0.80 -1.13
C SER A 162 7.16 -0.62 -1.64
N PRO A 163 6.12 -0.92 -2.44
CA PRO A 163 5.93 -2.25 -2.99
C PRO A 163 7.11 -2.76 -3.81
N VAL A 164 7.77 -1.89 -4.61
CA VAL A 164 8.90 -2.30 -5.45
C VAL A 164 10.09 -2.80 -4.62
N VAL A 165 10.37 -2.18 -3.46
CA VAL A 165 11.39 -2.69 -2.52
C VAL A 165 11.08 -4.13 -2.12
N TYR A 166 9.86 -4.41 -1.68
CA TYR A 166 9.47 -5.76 -1.27
C TYR A 166 9.43 -6.76 -2.43
N GLN A 167 9.11 -6.31 -3.65
CA GLN A 167 9.13 -7.16 -4.85
C GLN A 167 10.55 -7.60 -5.20
N VAL A 168 11.53 -6.68 -5.20
CA VAL A 168 12.95 -7.02 -5.41
C VAL A 168 13.38 -8.07 -4.40
N LEU A 169 13.12 -7.82 -3.11
CA LEU A 169 13.50 -8.73 -2.02
C LEU A 169 12.76 -10.06 -2.07
N SER A 170 11.54 -10.11 -2.61
CA SER A 170 10.81 -11.36 -2.78
C SER A 170 11.50 -12.27 -3.79
N ILE A 171 12.14 -11.71 -4.83
CA ILE A 171 12.92 -12.49 -5.80
C ILE A 171 14.25 -12.94 -5.17
N GLU A 172 14.96 -12.02 -4.52
CA GLU A 172 16.31 -12.25 -4.00
C GLU A 172 16.37 -13.17 -2.79
N GLN A 173 15.36 -13.13 -1.93
CA GLN A 173 15.34 -13.89 -0.68
C GLN A 173 14.62 -15.22 -0.85
N GLU A 174 15.05 -16.23 -0.10
CA GLU A 174 14.39 -17.54 -0.10
C GLU A 174 12.93 -17.44 0.39
N ASP A 175 12.73 -16.68 1.47
CA ASP A 175 11.44 -16.49 2.15
C ASP A 175 10.88 -15.07 1.92
N ALA A 176 10.05 -14.94 0.89
CA ALA A 176 9.33 -13.73 0.57
C ALA A 176 8.27 -13.39 1.64
N VAL A 177 7.66 -14.38 2.29
CA VAL A 177 6.67 -14.13 3.35
C VAL A 177 7.32 -13.33 4.48
N LYS A 178 8.49 -13.75 4.93
CA LYS A 178 9.26 -13.04 5.97
C LYS A 178 9.67 -11.64 5.54
N VAL A 179 10.10 -11.46 4.28
CA VAL A 179 10.40 -10.13 3.71
C VAL A 179 9.21 -9.18 3.85
N TRP A 180 8.01 -9.65 3.50
CA TRP A 180 6.80 -8.81 3.52
C TRP A 180 6.30 -8.47 4.93
N GLN A 181 6.75 -9.19 5.97
CA GLN A 181 6.48 -8.86 7.37
C GLN A 181 7.39 -7.74 7.91
N MET A 182 8.51 -7.43 7.23
CA MET A 182 9.49 -6.48 7.74
C MET A 182 9.01 -5.03 7.70
N PRO A 183 9.40 -4.21 8.71
CA PRO A 183 9.34 -2.76 8.61
C PRO A 183 10.09 -2.26 7.38
N LYS A 184 9.54 -1.20 6.77
CA LYS A 184 10.05 -0.67 5.50
C LYS A 184 11.52 -0.26 5.55
N ASN A 185 11.94 0.37 6.65
CA ASN A 185 13.31 0.79 6.92
C ASN A 185 14.29 -0.37 7.08
N GLU A 186 13.82 -1.56 7.43
CA GLU A 186 14.64 -2.77 7.53
C GLU A 186 14.74 -3.44 6.16
N ALA A 187 13.62 -3.55 5.44
CA ALA A 187 13.58 -4.09 4.08
C ALA A 187 14.56 -3.36 3.14
N ILE A 188 14.56 -2.02 3.14
CA ILE A 188 15.46 -1.23 2.28
C ILE A 188 16.94 -1.60 2.47
N LYS A 189 17.35 -1.92 3.70
CA LYS A 189 18.76 -2.23 4.01
C LYS A 189 19.24 -3.51 3.34
N LEU A 190 18.31 -4.39 2.96
CA LEU A 190 18.55 -5.69 2.36
C LEU A 190 18.54 -5.68 0.82
N LEU A 191 18.33 -4.51 0.20
CA LEU A 191 18.38 -4.41 -1.27
C LEU A 191 19.76 -4.82 -1.80
N PRO A 192 19.82 -5.59 -2.90
CA PRO A 192 21.05 -6.29 -3.33
C PRO A 192 22.07 -5.39 -4.06
N ASP A 193 21.66 -4.19 -4.48
CA ASP A 193 22.48 -3.25 -5.25
C ASP A 193 22.64 -1.95 -4.47
N GLU A 194 23.88 -1.50 -4.28
CA GLU A 194 24.21 -0.34 -3.42
C GLU A 194 23.62 0.97 -3.95
N GLU A 195 23.59 1.18 -5.28
CA GLU A 195 22.96 2.37 -5.85
C GLU A 195 21.45 2.34 -5.63
N MET A 196 20.82 1.19 -5.91
CA MET A 196 19.40 0.98 -5.66
C MET A 196 19.03 1.26 -4.21
N LYS A 197 19.81 0.71 -3.27
CA LYS A 197 19.65 0.94 -1.85
C LYS A 197 19.79 2.42 -1.49
N ALA A 198 20.84 3.08 -1.98
CA ALA A 198 21.08 4.50 -1.70
C ALA A 198 19.97 5.42 -2.22
N TYR A 199 19.37 5.11 -3.38
CA TYR A 199 18.21 5.86 -3.89
C TYR A 199 16.96 5.64 -3.05
N ALA A 200 16.71 4.40 -2.63
CA ALA A 200 15.60 4.08 -1.74
C ALA A 200 15.75 4.81 -0.40
N GLU A 201 16.92 4.71 0.26
CA GLU A 201 17.18 5.39 1.53
C GLU A 201 16.96 6.90 1.43
N ARG A 202 17.55 7.56 0.43
CA ARG A 202 17.36 8.99 0.18
C ARG A 202 15.89 9.34 -0.07
N PHE A 203 15.17 8.54 -0.85
CA PHE A 203 13.73 8.71 -1.05
C PHE A 203 12.98 8.72 0.29
N TYR A 204 13.22 7.75 1.18
CA TYR A 204 12.53 7.69 2.46
C TYR A 204 12.90 8.81 3.43
N GLU A 205 14.15 9.27 3.41
CA GLU A 205 14.59 10.42 4.21
C GLU A 205 13.93 11.71 3.75
N HIS A 206 13.85 11.96 2.44
CA HIS A 206 13.12 13.10 1.90
C HIS A 206 11.61 12.97 2.16
N ALA A 207 11.04 11.75 2.14
CA ALA A 207 9.62 11.54 2.43
C ALA A 207 9.30 11.97 3.86
N LYS A 208 10.10 11.53 4.83
CA LYS A 208 9.92 11.90 6.24
C LYS A 208 10.01 13.41 6.46
N ARG A 209 10.95 14.09 5.79
CA ARG A 209 11.08 15.55 5.84
C ARG A 209 9.89 16.25 5.19
N TYR A 210 9.54 15.84 3.98
CA TYR A 210 8.42 16.42 3.23
C TYR A 210 7.11 16.33 4.02
N TYR A 211 6.72 15.15 4.49
CA TYR A 211 5.44 14.98 5.21
C TYR A 211 5.43 15.54 6.64
N SER A 212 6.55 16.08 7.14
CA SER A 212 6.54 16.77 8.44
C SER A 212 5.79 18.11 8.39
N ASN A 213 5.77 18.77 7.23
CA ASN A 213 5.10 20.06 7.03
C ASN A 213 4.47 20.26 5.65
N GLU A 214 4.72 19.38 4.68
CA GLU A 214 4.20 19.38 3.30
C GLU A 214 4.41 20.68 2.51
N THR A 215 5.39 21.50 2.91
CA THR A 215 5.63 22.82 2.31
C THR A 215 6.88 22.89 1.43
N SER A 216 7.80 21.94 1.58
CA SER A 216 9.10 21.98 0.90
C SER A 216 9.01 21.49 -0.54
N ILE A 217 9.02 22.42 -1.50
CA ILE A 217 9.08 22.09 -2.94
C ILE A 217 10.36 21.31 -3.26
N GLU A 218 11.49 21.71 -2.69
CA GLU A 218 12.78 21.03 -2.92
C GLU A 218 12.75 19.57 -2.47
N ASP A 219 12.20 19.27 -1.28
CA ASP A 219 12.08 17.88 -0.84
C ASP A 219 11.12 17.07 -1.73
N ALA A 220 10.04 17.68 -2.22
CA ALA A 220 9.15 17.04 -3.18
C ALA A 220 9.85 16.72 -4.52
N LEU A 221 10.62 17.67 -5.06
CA LEU A 221 11.39 17.43 -6.29
C LEU A 221 12.46 16.35 -6.07
N LYS A 222 13.15 16.36 -4.93
CA LYS A 222 14.09 15.29 -4.56
C LYS A 222 13.43 13.93 -4.39
N LEU A 223 12.19 13.87 -3.90
CA LEU A 223 11.43 12.62 -3.88
C LEU A 223 11.21 12.06 -5.27
N ILE A 224 10.85 12.91 -6.23
CA ILE A 224 10.64 12.49 -7.62
C ILE A 224 11.96 11.99 -8.23
N GLU A 225 13.04 12.76 -8.09
CA GLU A 225 14.36 12.38 -8.59
C GLU A 225 14.80 11.01 -8.06
N ASN A 226 14.78 10.82 -6.73
CA ASN A 226 15.22 9.59 -6.10
C ASN A 226 14.28 8.41 -6.41
N GLY A 227 12.97 8.63 -6.46
CA GLY A 227 12.01 7.56 -6.79
C GLY A 227 12.17 7.06 -8.22
N VAL A 228 12.37 7.96 -9.18
CA VAL A 228 12.66 7.60 -10.58
C VAL A 228 14.02 6.92 -10.70
N ALA A 229 15.05 7.43 -10.02
CA ALA A 229 16.37 6.81 -10.02
C ALA A 229 16.34 5.38 -9.45
N PHE A 230 15.61 5.17 -8.35
CA PHE A 230 15.35 3.86 -7.77
C PHE A 230 14.65 2.92 -8.77
N PHE A 231 13.59 3.35 -9.45
CA PHE A 231 12.95 2.46 -10.43
C PHE A 231 13.85 2.14 -11.63
N LYS A 232 14.71 3.08 -12.06
CA LYS A 232 15.71 2.81 -13.10
C LYS A 232 16.74 1.79 -12.64
N SER A 233 17.28 1.91 -11.43
CA SER A 233 18.25 0.94 -10.90
C SER A 233 17.62 -0.44 -10.72
N VAL A 234 16.37 -0.52 -10.26
CA VAL A 234 15.61 -1.79 -10.20
C VAL A 234 15.45 -2.41 -11.58
N GLN A 235 15.09 -1.63 -12.60
CA GLN A 235 14.95 -2.16 -13.96
C GLN A 235 16.28 -2.66 -14.52
N LEU A 236 17.39 -1.96 -14.26
CA LEU A 236 18.74 -2.39 -14.68
C LEU A 236 19.20 -3.65 -13.95
N TRP A 237 18.95 -3.74 -12.64
CA TRP A 237 19.22 -4.95 -11.86
C TRP A 237 18.39 -6.14 -12.38
N TYR A 238 17.09 -5.96 -12.57
CA TYR A 238 16.19 -7.04 -13.02
C TYR A 238 16.60 -7.60 -14.39
N LYS A 239 16.99 -6.74 -15.34
CA LYS A 239 17.50 -7.14 -16.67
C LYS A 239 18.86 -7.87 -16.65
N ARG A 240 19.62 -7.77 -15.56
CA ARG A 240 20.90 -8.48 -15.40
C ARG A 240 20.74 -9.85 -14.74
N ALA A 241 19.62 -10.05 -14.04
CA ALA A 241 19.30 -11.28 -13.31
C ALA A 241 18.50 -12.29 -14.15
N ASP A 242 17.78 -11.82 -15.18
CA ASP A 242 17.22 -12.64 -16.28
C ASP A 242 18.31 -13.02 -17.31
#